data_AF-A0A256ZMV0-F1
#
_entry.id   AF-A0A256ZMV0-F1
#
_cell.length_a   1.000
_cell.length_b   1.000
_cell.length_c   1.000
_cell.angle_alpha   90.00
_cell.angle_beta   90.00
_cell.angle_gamma   90.00
#
_symmetry.space_group_name_H-M   'P 1'
#
loop_
_entity.id
_entity.type
_entity.pdbx_description
1 polymer ?
#
loop_
_entity_poly.entity_id
_entity_poly.type
_entity_poly.pdbx_seq_one_letter_code
_entity_poly.pdbx_strand_id
1 'polypeptide(L)'
;MEWTLLDKCCEKCWHFLDNPCPDYIECRLNGPLCHSDEKCKSLRKKRIEEIKYGIHGAKIRIPMSSCTLASGAENLYNTVKEYVENNGLKITLDITGCFGLDFLDPWIEFSMKDMPPAIYTNVKPRDIPRLIKEYFEEHDVSNAFALPYKTGKAKGEEEVPLLDELDIWKKQYKWVSRNCGFVNPESIEEYVLSGGYKGFNHALKMKPEEVIEEILRSGLRGRGGAGFPTGLKWKITGQQKDSPK
;
A
#
# COMPACT_ATOMS: atom_id res chain seq x y z
N MET A 1 19.55 -7.03 -12.09
CA MET A 1 18.23 -6.48 -11.71
C MET A 1 17.36 -7.66 -11.34
N GLU A 2 16.78 -7.64 -10.13
CA GLU A 2 15.75 -8.59 -9.75
C GLU A 2 14.47 -8.32 -10.55
N TRP A 3 13.75 -9.39 -10.89
CA TRP A 3 12.48 -9.30 -11.60
C TRP A 3 11.39 -8.66 -10.72
N THR A 4 10.59 -7.77 -11.29
CA THR A 4 9.48 -7.07 -10.63
C THR A 4 8.14 -7.47 -11.25
N LEU A 5 7.04 -7.18 -10.54
CA LEU A 5 5.69 -7.34 -11.08
C LEU A 5 5.44 -6.49 -12.33
N LEU A 6 6.23 -5.44 -12.57
CA LEU A 6 6.08 -4.60 -13.76
C LEU A 6 6.72 -5.23 -14.99
N ASP A 7 7.70 -6.11 -14.80
CA ASP A 7 8.41 -6.77 -15.87
C ASP A 7 7.53 -7.78 -16.62
N LYS A 8 8.03 -8.20 -17.78
CA LYS A 8 7.49 -9.34 -18.50
C LYS A 8 7.61 -10.59 -17.64
N CYS A 9 6.51 -11.31 -17.39
CA CYS A 9 6.57 -12.50 -16.53
C CYS A 9 7.27 -13.70 -17.19
N CYS A 10 7.23 -13.79 -18.53
CA CYS A 10 7.94 -14.80 -19.33
C CYS A 10 7.87 -14.45 -20.82
N GLU A 11 8.50 -15.26 -21.68
CA GLU A 11 8.48 -15.09 -23.14
C GLU A 11 7.07 -15.09 -23.75
N LYS A 12 6.13 -15.84 -23.18
CA LYS A 12 4.73 -15.95 -23.64
C LYS A 12 3.87 -14.72 -23.33
N CYS A 13 4.36 -13.78 -22.52
CA CYS A 13 3.62 -12.54 -22.24
C CYS A 13 3.62 -11.64 -23.49
N TRP A 14 2.46 -11.07 -23.82
CA TRP A 14 2.30 -10.22 -25.01
C TRP A 14 2.64 -8.75 -24.77
N HIS A 15 2.90 -8.36 -23.52
CA HIS A 15 3.20 -6.97 -23.20
C HIS A 15 4.62 -6.60 -23.63
N PHE A 16 4.73 -5.52 -24.40
CA PHE A 16 5.98 -4.83 -24.74
C PHE A 16 5.76 -3.32 -24.59
N LEU A 17 6.84 -2.55 -24.43
CA LEU A 17 6.73 -1.09 -24.33
C LEU A 17 6.14 -0.47 -25.61
N ASP A 18 6.53 -0.99 -26.77
CA ASP A 18 6.02 -0.53 -28.08
C ASP A 18 4.63 -1.09 -28.41
N ASN A 19 4.16 -2.10 -27.66
CA ASN A 19 2.84 -2.70 -27.81
C ASN A 19 2.27 -3.05 -26.41
N PRO A 20 1.82 -2.03 -25.66
CA PRO A 20 1.39 -2.22 -24.29
C PRO A 20 0.07 -3.01 -24.26
N CYS A 21 0.07 -4.12 -23.52
CA CYS A 21 -1.14 -4.91 -23.28
C CYS A 21 -2.26 -4.06 -22.64
N PRO A 22 -3.49 -4.05 -23.19
CA PRO A 22 -4.62 -3.27 -22.66
C PRO A 22 -5.10 -3.75 -21.28
N ASP A 23 -4.75 -4.97 -20.90
CA ASP A 23 -5.07 -5.58 -19.61
C ASP A 23 -3.85 -5.66 -18.70
N TYR A 24 -2.83 -4.82 -18.94
CA TYR A 24 -1.59 -4.85 -18.19
C TYR A 24 -1.82 -4.72 -16.67
N ILE A 25 -2.57 -3.71 -16.23
CA ILE A 25 -2.87 -3.49 -14.80
C ILE A 25 -3.66 -4.65 -14.21
N GLU A 26 -4.71 -5.10 -14.91
CA GLU A 26 -5.54 -6.23 -14.46
C GLU A 26 -4.71 -7.53 -14.36
N CYS A 27 -3.80 -7.73 -15.32
CA CYS A 27 -2.87 -8.85 -15.33
C CYS A 27 -1.86 -8.77 -14.17
N ARG A 28 -1.47 -7.57 -13.71
CA ARG A 28 -0.56 -7.45 -12.55
C ARG A 28 -1.26 -7.73 -11.23
N LEU A 29 -2.55 -7.47 -11.16
CA LEU A 29 -3.39 -7.79 -9.99
C LEU A 29 -3.79 -9.26 -9.93
N ASN A 30 -4.34 -9.78 -11.03
CA ASN A 30 -5.08 -11.06 -11.05
C ASN A 30 -4.47 -12.08 -12.02
N GLY A 31 -3.47 -11.69 -12.80
CA GLY A 31 -2.89 -12.54 -13.84
C GLY A 31 -1.87 -13.58 -13.35
N PRO A 32 -1.27 -14.32 -14.28
CA PRO A 32 -1.21 -14.03 -15.71
C PRO A 32 -2.55 -14.27 -16.43
N LEU A 33 -2.98 -13.31 -17.26
CA LEU A 33 -4.25 -13.41 -18.02
C LEU A 33 -4.07 -13.91 -19.46
N CYS A 34 -2.88 -13.72 -20.04
CA CYS A 34 -2.59 -14.08 -21.44
C CYS A 34 -2.17 -15.55 -21.62
N HIS A 35 -1.87 -16.28 -20.54
CA HIS A 35 -1.45 -17.68 -20.57
C HIS A 35 -1.62 -18.34 -19.20
N SER A 36 -1.59 -19.68 -19.18
CA SER A 36 -1.78 -20.51 -17.97
C SER A 36 -0.49 -21.17 -17.45
N ASP A 37 0.66 -20.55 -17.68
CA ASP A 37 1.98 -21.08 -17.32
C ASP A 37 2.20 -21.10 -15.78
N GLU A 38 2.41 -22.28 -15.22
CA GLU A 38 2.54 -22.46 -13.76
C GLU A 38 3.81 -21.85 -13.17
N LYS A 39 4.90 -21.77 -13.95
CA LYS A 39 6.13 -21.10 -13.49
C LYS A 39 5.87 -19.60 -13.30
N CYS A 40 5.11 -18.99 -14.22
CA CYS A 40 4.72 -17.59 -14.12
C CYS A 40 3.83 -17.30 -12.93
N LYS A 41 2.82 -18.16 -12.69
CA LYS A 41 1.95 -18.05 -11.51
C LYS A 41 2.76 -18.14 -10.22
N SER A 42 3.67 -19.10 -10.15
CA SER A 42 4.53 -19.31 -8.97
C SER A 42 5.48 -18.14 -8.73
N LEU A 43 6.14 -17.62 -9.78
CA LEU A 43 7.01 -16.44 -9.70
C LEU A 43 6.26 -15.21 -9.20
N ARG A 44 5.08 -14.95 -9.77
CA ARG A 44 4.22 -13.82 -9.37
C ARG A 44 3.75 -13.95 -7.93
N LYS A 45 3.28 -15.15 -7.54
CA LYS A 45 2.87 -15.44 -6.17
C LYS A 45 4.02 -15.18 -5.19
N LYS A 46 5.23 -15.66 -5.50
CA LYS A 46 6.42 -15.40 -4.69
C LYS A 46 6.68 -13.91 -4.54
N ARG A 47 6.69 -13.14 -5.64
CA ARG A 47 6.92 -11.70 -5.58
C ARG A 47 5.84 -10.95 -4.79
N ILE A 48 4.57 -11.33 -4.92
CA ILE A 48 3.48 -10.76 -4.12
C ILE A 48 3.67 -11.08 -2.63
N GLU A 49 4.12 -12.28 -2.28
CA GLU A 49 4.47 -12.64 -0.91
C GLU A 49 5.67 -11.81 -0.41
N GLU A 50 6.71 -11.60 -1.23
CA GLU A 50 7.86 -10.75 -0.89
C GLU A 50 7.46 -9.29 -0.66
N ILE A 51 6.54 -8.75 -1.47
CA ILE A 51 6.00 -7.41 -1.27
C ILE A 51 5.19 -7.34 0.03
N LYS A 52 4.33 -8.34 0.28
CA LYS A 52 3.45 -8.33 1.46
C LYS A 52 4.17 -8.60 2.77
N TYR A 53 5.15 -9.49 2.79
CA TYR A 53 5.77 -10.00 4.00
C TYR A 53 7.29 -9.82 4.02
N GLY A 54 7.88 -9.16 3.03
CA GLY A 54 9.33 -9.01 2.92
C GLY A 54 10.00 -10.23 2.26
N ILE A 55 11.23 -10.04 1.79
CA ILE A 55 12.01 -11.09 1.09
C ILE A 55 12.34 -12.29 1.97
N HIS A 56 12.25 -12.12 3.28
CA HIS A 56 12.48 -13.15 4.30
C HIS A 56 11.18 -13.72 4.88
N GLY A 57 10.01 -13.27 4.42
CA GLY A 57 8.71 -13.66 4.97
C GLY A 57 8.34 -12.95 6.27
N ALA A 58 9.22 -12.10 6.80
CA ALA A 58 8.99 -11.17 7.90
C ALA A 58 9.34 -9.73 7.48
N LYS A 59 8.47 -8.77 7.82
CA LYS A 59 8.63 -7.37 7.47
C LYS A 59 8.17 -6.42 8.58
N ILE A 60 8.93 -5.35 8.75
CA ILE A 60 8.64 -4.23 9.63
C ILE A 60 8.46 -2.97 8.77
N ARG A 61 7.42 -2.20 9.05
CA ARG A 61 7.13 -0.92 8.40
C ARG A 61 7.05 0.21 9.40
N ILE A 62 7.71 1.30 9.06
CA ILE A 62 7.69 2.53 9.84
C ILE A 62 7.24 3.68 8.92
N PRO A 63 6.28 4.51 9.34
CA PRO A 63 5.84 5.65 8.57
C PRO A 63 6.94 6.72 8.50
N MET A 64 7.25 7.20 7.29
CA MET A 64 8.28 8.21 7.04
C MET A 64 7.70 9.48 6.40
N SER A 65 6.51 9.89 6.83
CA SER A 65 5.89 11.16 6.44
C SER A 65 6.45 12.33 7.25
N SER A 66 6.28 13.57 6.80
CA SER A 66 6.79 14.75 7.50
C SER A 66 6.33 14.85 8.97
N CYS A 67 5.06 14.51 9.27
CA CYS A 67 4.54 14.48 10.64
C CYS A 67 5.20 13.40 11.50
N THR A 68 5.39 12.19 10.97
CA THR A 68 5.98 11.08 11.71
C THR A 68 7.48 11.30 11.96
N LEU A 69 8.18 11.91 10.99
CA LEU A 69 9.56 12.36 11.14
C LEU A 69 9.70 13.38 12.27
N ALA A 70 8.80 14.36 12.34
CA ALA A 70 8.77 15.35 13.43
C ALA A 70 8.54 14.71 14.80
N SER A 71 7.82 13.58 14.86
CA SER A 71 7.58 12.78 16.07
C SER A 71 8.67 11.75 16.39
N GLY A 72 9.77 11.72 15.62
CA GLY A 72 10.93 10.86 15.89
C GLY A 72 10.97 9.52 15.17
N ALA A 73 10.20 9.35 14.08
CA ALA A 73 10.19 8.11 13.29
C ALA A 73 11.57 7.75 12.70
N GLU A 74 12.41 8.74 12.36
CA GLU A 74 13.77 8.48 11.86
C GLU A 74 14.66 7.79 12.90
N ASN A 75 14.60 8.25 14.16
CA ASN A 75 15.33 7.62 15.26
C ASN A 75 14.82 6.19 15.51
N LEU A 76 13.50 5.98 15.44
CA LEU A 76 12.91 4.65 15.55
C LEU A 76 13.37 3.73 14.41
N TYR A 77 13.36 4.22 13.16
CA TYR A 77 13.80 3.48 11.98
C TYR A 77 15.27 3.03 12.11
N ASN A 78 16.16 3.95 12.48
CA ASN A 78 17.57 3.64 12.66
C ASN A 78 17.78 2.63 13.79
N THR A 79 17.07 2.78 14.92
CA THR A 79 17.12 1.81 16.02
C THR A 79 16.71 0.41 15.56
N VAL A 80 15.60 0.29 14.83
CA VAL A 80 15.11 -1.00 14.33
C VAL A 80 16.11 -1.60 13.33
N LYS A 81 16.63 -0.79 12.42
CA LYS A 81 17.65 -1.21 11.45
C LYS A 81 18.88 -1.78 12.16
N GLU A 82 19.47 -1.03 13.08
CA GLU A 82 20.63 -1.46 13.86
C GLU A 82 20.34 -2.73 14.66
N TYR A 83 19.16 -2.83 15.27
CA TYR A 83 18.77 -4.02 16.03
C TYR A 83 18.66 -5.26 15.13
N VAL A 84 18.03 -5.14 13.97
CA VAL A 84 17.89 -6.23 12.98
C VAL A 84 19.27 -6.67 12.47
N GLU A 85 20.13 -5.72 12.12
CA GLU A 85 21.48 -5.99 11.60
C GLU A 85 22.39 -6.62 12.67
N ASN A 86 22.45 -6.05 13.87
CA ASN A 86 23.32 -6.52 14.96
C ASN A 86 22.95 -7.91 15.49
N ASN A 87 21.67 -8.28 15.40
CA ASN A 87 21.18 -9.61 15.81
C ASN A 87 21.05 -10.58 14.63
N GLY A 88 21.44 -10.17 13.41
CA GLY A 88 21.38 -11.03 12.22
C GLY A 88 19.96 -11.50 11.84
N LEU A 89 18.94 -10.73 12.21
CA LEU A 89 17.54 -11.11 12.02
C LEU A 89 17.17 -11.05 10.54
N LYS A 90 16.43 -12.07 10.08
CA LYS A 90 15.93 -12.14 8.70
C LYS A 90 14.60 -11.41 8.58
N ILE A 91 14.64 -10.08 8.72
CA ILE A 91 13.47 -9.21 8.68
C ILE A 91 13.72 -8.12 7.63
N THR A 92 12.74 -7.91 6.75
CA THR A 92 12.77 -6.82 5.77
C THR A 92 12.31 -5.54 6.44
N LEU A 93 13.11 -4.48 6.37
CA LEU A 93 12.70 -3.15 6.82
C LEU A 93 12.19 -2.34 5.63
N ASP A 94 11.02 -1.74 5.78
CA ASP A 94 10.32 -1.00 4.73
C ASP A 94 9.68 0.27 5.32
N ILE A 95 9.23 1.17 4.46
CA ILE A 95 8.61 2.45 4.86
C ILE A 95 7.16 2.52 4.39
N THR A 96 6.40 3.43 4.98
CA THR A 96 5.03 3.74 4.56
C THR A 96 4.69 5.21 4.79
N GLY A 97 3.51 5.65 4.35
CA GLY A 97 2.95 6.94 4.72
C GLY A 97 2.38 6.95 6.14
N CYS A 98 1.89 8.09 6.61
CA CYS A 98 1.12 8.16 7.86
C CYS A 98 -0.35 7.72 7.65
N PHE A 99 -1.02 7.36 8.74
CA PHE A 99 -2.47 7.13 8.73
C PHE A 99 -3.29 8.43 8.74
N GLY A 100 -2.66 9.57 9.05
CA GLY A 100 -3.32 10.82 9.42
C GLY A 100 -3.85 10.83 10.86
N LEU A 101 -3.28 9.98 11.72
CA LEU A 101 -3.60 9.84 13.14
C LEU A 101 -2.36 10.22 13.97
N ASP A 102 -1.89 11.46 13.82
CA ASP A 102 -0.57 11.89 14.29
C ASP A 102 -0.37 11.74 15.81
N PHE A 103 -1.45 11.66 16.60
CA PHE A 103 -1.38 11.39 18.04
C PHE A 103 -0.94 9.95 18.39
N LEU A 104 -0.86 9.06 17.39
CA LEU A 104 -0.36 7.68 17.53
C LEU A 104 1.13 7.56 17.20
N ASP A 105 1.74 8.62 16.65
CA ASP A 105 3.13 8.60 16.22
C ASP A 105 4.12 8.60 17.41
N PRO A 106 5.29 7.96 17.26
CA PRO A 106 5.64 7.07 16.16
C PRO A 106 4.98 5.70 16.34
N TRP A 107 4.46 5.16 15.23
CA TRP A 107 3.93 3.80 15.18
C TRP A 107 4.75 2.92 14.25
N ILE A 108 4.58 1.61 14.39
CA ILE A 108 5.29 0.58 13.62
C ILE A 108 4.32 -0.56 13.31
N GLU A 109 4.39 -1.10 12.11
CA GLU A 109 3.62 -2.28 11.70
C GLU A 109 4.57 -3.47 11.53
N PHE A 110 4.22 -4.60 12.15
CA PHE A 110 4.87 -5.87 11.91
C PHE A 110 3.97 -6.76 11.06
N SER A 111 4.57 -7.49 10.12
CA SER A 111 3.87 -8.42 9.23
C SER A 111 4.74 -9.64 8.98
N MET A 112 4.10 -10.81 8.96
CA MET A 112 4.75 -12.09 8.63
C MET A 112 3.72 -12.98 7.96
N LYS A 113 4.17 -13.90 7.10
CA LYS A 113 3.30 -14.89 6.48
C LYS A 113 2.51 -15.66 7.55
N ASP A 114 1.22 -15.87 7.31
CA ASP A 114 0.29 -16.55 8.22
C ASP A 114 -0.02 -15.85 9.55
N MET A 115 0.55 -14.67 9.82
CA MET A 115 0.23 -13.84 10.99
C MET A 115 -0.65 -12.64 10.61
N PRO A 116 -1.51 -12.16 11.51
CA PRO A 116 -2.19 -10.88 11.32
C PRO A 116 -1.15 -9.74 11.42
N PRO A 117 -1.14 -8.76 10.51
CA PRO A 117 -0.30 -7.59 10.69
C PRO A 117 -0.69 -6.88 11.99
N ALA A 118 0.30 -6.40 12.73
CA ALA A 118 0.09 -5.79 14.04
C ALA A 118 0.68 -4.39 14.06
N ILE A 119 -0.14 -3.40 14.42
CA ILE A 119 0.28 -2.01 14.56
C ILE A 119 0.53 -1.73 16.03
N TYR A 120 1.70 -1.18 16.35
CA TYR A 120 2.07 -0.71 17.68
C TYR A 120 2.28 0.80 17.62
N THR A 121 1.75 1.55 18.59
CA THR A 121 1.77 3.02 18.61
C THR A 121 2.58 3.53 19.81
N ASN A 122 2.96 4.80 19.79
CA ASN A 122 3.79 5.42 20.85
C ASN A 122 5.08 4.64 21.16
N VAL A 123 5.68 4.02 20.14
CA VAL A 123 6.79 3.08 20.31
C VAL A 123 8.08 3.82 20.60
N LYS A 124 8.81 3.39 21.64
CA LYS A 124 10.14 3.92 21.96
C LYS A 124 11.22 2.94 21.51
N PRO A 125 12.45 3.42 21.21
CA PRO A 125 13.59 2.57 20.87
C PRO A 125 13.80 1.38 21.83
N ARG A 126 13.60 1.59 23.13
CA ARG A 126 13.73 0.56 24.17
C ARG A 126 12.71 -0.58 24.07
N ASP A 127 11.59 -0.36 23.38
CA ASP A 127 10.51 -1.34 23.26
C ASP A 127 10.79 -2.36 22.14
N ILE A 128 11.68 -2.03 21.19
CA ILE A 128 11.98 -2.84 20.00
C ILE A 128 12.36 -4.30 20.29
N PRO A 129 13.30 -4.59 21.22
CA PRO A 129 13.67 -5.97 21.50
C PRO A 129 12.48 -6.81 21.97
N ARG A 130 11.64 -6.23 22.83
CA ARG A 130 10.44 -6.88 23.36
C ARG A 130 9.41 -7.11 22.26
N LEU A 131 9.08 -6.08 21.48
CA LEU A 131 8.06 -6.16 20.43
C LEU A 131 8.44 -7.18 19.34
N ILE A 132 9.72 -7.18 18.92
CA ILE A 132 10.19 -8.15 17.91
C ILE A 132 10.06 -9.58 18.43
N LYS A 133 10.44 -9.83 19.68
CA LYS A 133 10.31 -11.15 20.31
C LYS A 133 8.84 -11.60 20.38
N GLU A 134 7.98 -10.73 20.92
CA GLU A 134 6.54 -11.03 21.07
C GLU A 134 5.90 -11.40 19.73
N TYR A 135 6.14 -10.61 18.67
CA TYR A 135 5.49 -10.83 17.39
C TYR A 135 6.13 -11.94 16.55
N PHE A 136 7.46 -11.90 16.34
CA PHE A 136 8.14 -12.79 15.38
C PHE A 136 8.55 -14.14 15.97
N GLU A 137 8.68 -14.27 17.29
CA GLU A 137 9.06 -15.53 17.95
C GLU A 137 7.90 -16.16 18.72
N GLU A 138 7.15 -15.36 19.49
CA GLU A 138 6.07 -15.85 20.35
C GLU A 138 4.70 -15.89 19.65
N HIS A 139 4.61 -15.31 18.45
CA HIS A 139 3.36 -15.16 17.69
C HIS A 139 2.23 -14.51 18.52
N ASP A 140 2.60 -13.53 19.33
CA ASP A 140 1.72 -12.81 20.25
C ASP A 140 1.46 -11.39 19.73
N VAL A 141 0.19 -11.05 19.59
CA VAL A 141 -0.26 -9.71 19.19
C VAL A 141 -1.03 -9.00 20.29
N SER A 142 -1.12 -9.55 21.51
CA SER A 142 -1.93 -9.00 22.61
C SER A 142 -1.61 -7.53 22.93
N ASN A 143 -0.36 -7.11 22.70
CA ASN A 143 0.11 -5.74 22.95
C ASN A 143 -0.04 -4.81 21.73
N ALA A 144 -0.59 -5.29 20.62
CA ALA A 144 -0.85 -4.47 19.44
C ALA A 144 -1.96 -3.46 19.75
N PHE A 145 -1.83 -2.27 19.20
CA PHE A 145 -2.86 -1.23 19.28
C PHE A 145 -4.08 -1.58 18.43
N ALA A 146 -3.83 -2.09 17.22
CA ALA A 146 -4.87 -2.53 16.29
C ALA A 146 -4.31 -3.51 15.26
N LEU A 147 -5.19 -4.33 14.69
CA LEU A 147 -4.87 -5.22 13.57
C LEU A 147 -5.58 -4.73 12.29
N PRO A 148 -4.92 -4.63 11.13
CA PRO A 148 -5.62 -4.38 9.86
C PRO A 148 -6.61 -5.48 9.48
N TYR A 149 -6.32 -6.73 9.84
CA TYR A 149 -7.21 -7.88 9.70
C TYR A 149 -6.79 -9.01 10.65
N LYS A 150 -7.73 -9.92 10.91
CA LYS A 150 -7.53 -11.14 11.72
C LYS A 150 -7.26 -12.37 10.84
N THR A 151 -6.37 -13.26 11.27
CA THR A 151 -6.10 -14.58 10.67
C THR A 151 -6.56 -15.75 11.56
N GLY A 152 -6.82 -15.52 12.84
CA GLY A 152 -7.17 -16.54 13.84
C GLY A 152 -6.00 -17.44 14.23
N LYS A 153 -4.77 -16.98 14.04
CA LYS A 153 -3.55 -17.79 14.22
C LYS A 153 -2.59 -17.23 15.27
N ALA A 154 -2.76 -15.97 15.68
CA ALA A 154 -1.91 -15.34 16.68
C ALA A 154 -2.55 -15.42 18.08
N LYS A 155 -1.71 -15.39 19.11
CA LYS A 155 -2.16 -15.28 20.50
C LYS A 155 -2.64 -13.85 20.79
N GLY A 156 -3.78 -13.72 21.48
CA GLY A 156 -4.38 -12.44 21.88
C GLY A 156 -5.11 -11.71 20.76
N GLU A 157 -5.22 -12.32 19.59
CA GLU A 157 -5.80 -11.73 18.39
C GLU A 157 -7.28 -11.36 18.57
N GLU A 158 -8.01 -12.13 19.37
CA GLU A 158 -9.41 -11.90 19.74
C GLU A 158 -9.61 -10.63 20.59
N GLU A 159 -8.60 -10.24 21.37
CA GLU A 159 -8.67 -9.11 22.31
C GLU A 159 -8.30 -7.77 21.64
N VAL A 160 -7.57 -7.81 20.53
CA VAL A 160 -7.15 -6.62 19.80
C VAL A 160 -8.24 -6.18 18.81
N PRO A 161 -8.63 -4.90 18.79
CA PRO A 161 -9.62 -4.39 17.83
C PRO A 161 -9.05 -4.35 16.42
N LEU A 162 -9.94 -4.44 15.42
CA LEU A 162 -9.54 -4.12 14.06
C LEU A 162 -9.33 -2.61 13.90
N LEU A 163 -8.42 -2.23 13.00
CA LEU A 163 -8.12 -0.82 12.72
C LEU A 163 -9.36 -0.05 12.23
N ASP A 164 -10.24 -0.71 11.47
CA ASP A 164 -11.48 -0.14 10.95
C ASP A 164 -12.63 -0.10 11.97
N GLU A 165 -12.52 -0.82 13.09
CA GLU A 165 -13.47 -0.79 14.21
C GLU A 165 -13.20 0.37 15.18
N LEU A 166 -12.01 0.97 15.13
CA LEU A 166 -11.67 2.11 15.97
C LEU A 166 -12.62 3.29 15.71
N ASP A 167 -13.05 3.96 16.78
CA ASP A 167 -14.02 5.07 16.69
C ASP A 167 -13.60 6.19 15.73
N ILE A 168 -12.29 6.45 15.67
CA ILE A 168 -11.72 7.47 14.79
C ILE A 168 -11.71 7.03 13.33
N TRP A 169 -11.68 5.73 13.05
CA TRP A 169 -11.58 5.18 11.70
C TRP A 169 -12.95 4.82 11.13
N LYS A 170 -13.82 4.16 11.92
CA LYS A 170 -15.12 3.64 11.47
C LYS A 170 -16.10 4.70 10.97
N LYS A 171 -15.87 5.97 11.34
CA LYS A 171 -16.68 7.13 10.93
C LYS A 171 -16.17 7.78 9.63
N GLN A 172 -15.11 7.25 9.02
CA GLN A 172 -14.50 7.80 7.82
C GLN A 172 -14.81 6.97 6.58
N TYR A 173 -15.05 7.65 5.46
CA TYR A 173 -15.02 7.05 4.13
C TYR A 173 -13.73 7.47 3.42
N LYS A 174 -12.68 6.65 3.51
CA LYS A 174 -11.35 6.94 2.96
C LYS A 174 -11.28 6.67 1.44
N TRP A 175 -11.98 7.44 0.61
CA TRP A 175 -11.92 7.24 -0.84
C TRP A 175 -10.54 7.57 -1.43
N VAL A 176 -10.02 8.76 -1.15
CA VAL A 176 -8.74 9.25 -1.69
C VAL A 176 -7.56 8.73 -0.87
N SER A 177 -7.71 8.68 0.46
CA SER A 177 -6.66 8.31 1.41
C SER A 177 -6.67 6.84 1.85
N ARG A 178 -7.39 5.95 1.12
CA ARG A 178 -7.44 4.51 1.42
C ARG A 178 -6.07 3.85 1.54
N ASN A 179 -5.10 4.31 0.74
CA ASN A 179 -3.76 3.71 0.68
C ASN A 179 -2.77 4.35 1.68
N CYS A 180 -3.13 5.50 2.27
CA CYS A 180 -2.27 6.18 3.24
C CYS A 180 -2.04 5.30 4.47
N GLY A 181 -0.78 5.04 4.79
CA GLY A 181 -0.36 4.19 5.90
C GLY A 181 -0.13 2.72 5.55
N PHE A 182 -0.59 2.25 4.40
CA PHE A 182 -0.48 0.83 4.02
C PHE A 182 0.48 0.54 2.87
N VAL A 183 0.72 1.54 2.02
CA VAL A 183 1.54 1.42 0.81
C VAL A 183 2.83 2.21 1.00
N ASN A 184 3.97 1.58 0.67
CA ASN A 184 5.21 2.32 0.51
C ASN A 184 5.04 3.33 -0.65
N PRO A 185 5.12 4.65 -0.40
CA PRO A 185 4.90 5.68 -1.42
C PRO A 185 5.94 5.65 -2.57
N GLU A 186 7.08 4.99 -2.36
CA GLU A 186 8.15 4.83 -3.36
C GLU A 186 8.02 3.52 -4.16
N SER A 187 7.08 2.63 -3.78
CA SER A 187 6.88 1.33 -4.42
C SER A 187 5.73 1.36 -5.42
N ILE A 188 6.08 1.35 -6.71
CA ILE A 188 5.10 1.22 -7.79
C ILE A 188 4.38 -0.13 -7.77
N GLU A 189 5.05 -1.21 -7.35
CA GLU A 189 4.46 -2.55 -7.26
C GLU A 189 3.34 -2.58 -6.22
N GLU A 190 3.58 -1.98 -5.04
CA GLU A 190 2.55 -1.86 -4.00
C GLU A 190 1.40 -0.95 -4.42
N TYR A 191 1.71 0.15 -5.11
CA TYR A 191 0.67 1.03 -5.63
C TYR A 191 -0.22 0.29 -6.64
N VAL A 192 0.36 -0.49 -7.55
CA VAL A 192 -0.42 -1.33 -8.47
C VAL A 192 -1.24 -2.38 -7.71
N LEU A 193 -0.63 -3.11 -6.76
CA LEU A 193 -1.32 -4.14 -5.97
C LEU A 193 -2.47 -3.60 -5.10
N SER A 194 -2.39 -2.34 -4.68
CA SER A 194 -3.47 -1.63 -3.98
C SER A 194 -4.52 -1.02 -4.93
N GLY A 195 -4.50 -1.39 -6.21
CA GLY A 195 -5.46 -0.94 -7.22
C GLY A 195 -5.12 0.40 -7.87
N GLY A 196 -3.89 0.90 -7.68
CA GLY A 196 -3.34 2.02 -8.43
C GLY A 196 -3.37 1.78 -9.93
N TYR A 197 -3.42 2.87 -10.70
CA TYR A 197 -3.55 2.88 -12.17
C TYR A 197 -4.80 2.23 -12.76
N LYS A 198 -5.71 1.59 -11.99
CA LYS A 198 -6.98 1.08 -12.53
C LYS A 198 -7.79 2.15 -13.26
N GLY A 199 -7.98 3.31 -12.63
CA GLY A 199 -8.70 4.43 -13.24
C GLY A 199 -8.00 5.00 -14.47
N PHE A 200 -6.66 5.09 -14.44
CA PHE A 200 -5.88 5.50 -15.60
C PHE A 200 -6.01 4.53 -16.78
N ASN A 201 -5.87 3.23 -16.52
CA ASN A 201 -6.05 2.18 -17.53
C ASN A 201 -7.47 2.15 -18.10
N HIS A 202 -8.48 2.47 -17.29
CA HIS A 202 -9.85 2.63 -17.77
C HIS A 202 -9.99 3.85 -18.69
N ALA A 203 -9.48 5.01 -18.27
CA ALA A 203 -9.56 6.25 -19.04
C ALA A 203 -8.84 6.16 -20.40
N LEU A 204 -7.73 5.40 -20.51
CA LEU A 204 -7.05 5.17 -21.78
C LEU A 204 -7.89 4.40 -22.82
N LYS A 205 -8.92 3.67 -22.37
CA LYS A 205 -9.86 2.93 -23.24
C LYS A 205 -11.07 3.78 -23.64
N MET A 206 -11.13 5.03 -23.19
CA MET A 206 -12.25 5.95 -23.39
C MET A 206 -11.82 7.11 -24.28
N LYS A 207 -12.78 7.71 -24.98
CA LYS A 207 -12.59 9.00 -25.63
C LYS A 207 -12.53 10.10 -24.56
N PRO A 208 -11.80 11.21 -24.81
CA PRO A 208 -11.74 12.34 -23.87
C PRO A 208 -13.13 12.84 -23.42
N GLU A 209 -14.10 12.87 -24.33
CA GLU A 209 -15.47 13.31 -24.03
C GLU A 209 -16.18 12.37 -23.03
N GLU A 210 -15.93 11.07 -23.11
CA GLU A 210 -16.51 10.07 -22.23
C GLU A 210 -15.92 10.20 -20.81
N VAL A 211 -14.63 10.47 -20.70
CA VAL A 211 -13.96 10.76 -19.41
C VAL A 211 -14.55 12.02 -18.76
N ILE A 212 -14.76 13.08 -19.55
CA ILE A 212 -15.38 14.32 -19.06
C ILE A 212 -16.80 14.04 -18.55
N GLU A 213 -17.59 13.25 -19.29
CA GLU A 213 -18.96 12.90 -18.90
C GLU A 213 -19.00 12.05 -17.63
N GLU A 214 -18.04 11.14 -17.43
CA GLU A 214 -17.93 10.37 -16.18
C GLU A 214 -17.65 11.28 -14.97
N ILE A 215 -16.72 12.23 -15.10
CA ILE A 215 -16.44 13.19 -14.03
C ILE A 215 -17.61 14.15 -13.79
N LEU A 216 -18.34 14.57 -14.83
CA LEU A 216 -19.58 15.33 -14.70
C LEU A 216 -20.63 14.54 -13.88
N ARG A 217 -20.88 13.29 -14.26
CA ARG A 217 -21.84 12.41 -13.55
C ARG A 217 -21.44 12.12 -12.11
N SER A 218 -20.14 12.08 -11.81
CA SER A 218 -19.64 11.88 -10.43
C SER A 218 -20.00 13.03 -9.48
N GLY A 219 -20.33 14.21 -10.00
CA GLY A 219 -20.59 15.40 -9.19
C GLY A 219 -19.34 15.95 -8.47
N LEU A 220 -18.13 15.56 -8.90
CA LEU A 220 -16.89 16.05 -8.29
C LEU A 220 -16.80 17.58 -8.35
N ARG A 221 -16.46 18.17 -7.21
CA ARG A 221 -16.24 19.62 -7.05
C ARG A 221 -14.78 19.89 -6.67
N GLY A 222 -14.26 21.04 -7.09
CA GLY A 222 -12.91 21.47 -6.76
C GLY A 222 -12.69 21.54 -5.24
N ARG A 223 -11.66 20.85 -4.75
CA ARG A 223 -11.32 20.77 -3.32
C ARG A 223 -10.40 21.88 -2.80
N GLY A 224 -10.05 22.84 -3.65
CA GLY A 224 -9.24 24.02 -3.28
C GLY A 224 -10.03 25.16 -2.63
N GLY A 225 -11.29 24.95 -2.24
CA GLY A 225 -12.13 25.95 -1.54
C GLY A 225 -13.37 26.38 -2.31
N ALA A 226 -13.22 26.89 -3.54
CA ALA A 226 -14.34 27.47 -4.31
C ALA A 226 -15.44 26.46 -4.72
N GLY A 227 -15.14 25.17 -4.74
CA GLY A 227 -16.15 24.14 -5.02
C GLY A 227 -16.75 24.20 -6.43
N PHE A 228 -16.04 24.75 -7.42
CA PHE A 228 -16.51 24.75 -8.81
C PHE A 228 -16.64 23.31 -9.34
N PRO A 229 -17.70 22.94 -10.10
CA PRO A 229 -17.86 21.59 -10.63
C PRO A 229 -16.70 21.20 -11.55
N THR A 230 -15.95 20.16 -11.19
CA THR A 230 -14.71 19.77 -11.87
C THR A 230 -14.99 19.32 -13.31
N GLY A 231 -16.03 18.51 -13.53
CA GLY A 231 -16.41 18.05 -14.86
C GLY A 231 -16.82 19.20 -15.80
N LEU A 232 -17.50 20.23 -15.28
CA LEU A 232 -17.87 21.41 -16.06
C LEU A 232 -16.63 22.21 -16.47
N LYS A 233 -15.67 22.38 -15.54
CA LYS A 233 -14.39 23.01 -15.84
C LYS A 233 -13.68 22.29 -16.98
N TRP A 234 -13.59 20.96 -16.90
CA TRP A 234 -12.96 20.14 -17.94
C TRP A 234 -13.68 20.23 -19.28
N LYS A 235 -15.02 20.25 -19.29
CA LYS A 235 -15.82 20.42 -20.51
C LYS A 235 -15.53 21.75 -21.22
N ILE A 236 -15.54 22.86 -20.48
CA ILE A 236 -15.30 24.20 -21.04
C ILE A 236 -13.87 24.30 -21.61
N THR A 237 -12.87 23.77 -20.89
CA THR A 237 -11.48 23.71 -21.35
C THR A 237 -11.32 22.78 -22.57
N GLY A 238 -11.96 21.62 -22.56
CA GLY A 238 -11.94 20.66 -23.66
C GLY A 238 -12.48 21.22 -24.98
N GLN A 239 -13.46 22.13 -24.91
CA GLN A 239 -14.08 22.79 -26.07
C GLN A 239 -13.22 23.91 -26.69
N GLN A 240 -12.16 24.37 -26.02
CA GLN A 240 -11.25 25.37 -26.58
C GLN A 240 -10.45 24.77 -27.75
N LYS A 241 -10.24 25.59 -28.79
CA LYS A 241 -9.54 25.21 -30.03
C LYS A 241 -8.04 25.47 -29.99
N ASP A 242 -7.56 26.25 -29.02
CA ASP A 242 -6.16 26.65 -28.92
C ASP A 242 -5.24 25.49 -28.50
N SER A 243 -3.98 25.54 -28.96
CA SER A 243 -2.92 24.59 -28.63
C SER A 243 -1.59 25.32 -28.34
N PRO A 244 -0.77 24.82 -27.38
CA PRO A 244 -1.02 23.66 -26.51
C PRO A 244 -2.12 23.93 -25.46
N LYS A 245 -2.72 22.86 -24.95
CA LYS A 245 -3.68 22.90 -23.84
C LYS A 245 -2.98 22.78 -22.49
#